data_AF-A0A7T4WMV9-F1
#
_entry.id   AF-A0A7T4WMV9-F1
#
_cell.length_a   1.000
_cell.length_b   1.000
_cell.length_c   1.000
_cell.angle_alpha   90.00
_cell.angle_beta   90.00
_cell.angle_gamma   90.00
#
_symmetry.space_group_name_H-M   'P 1'
#
loop_
_entity.id
_entity.type
_entity.pdbx_description
1 polymer ?
#
loop_
_entity_poly.entity_id
_entity_poly.type
_entity_poly.pdbx_seq_one_letter_code
_entity_poly.pdbx_strand_id
1 'polypeptide(L)'
;MADVARSAGLSSRTLRHYDAIGLLPATAVGDGGLRRYDDRALVRLQRILLLRGSGLGLTEIARRLGTDLGADGDTDDDAAALADHLVWLERERDRLARQLAAVRTTVARLERGDRLTAAEAFDGFAPTRSPAADAG
;
A
#
# COMPACT_ATOMS: atom_id res chain seq x y z
N MET A 1 -6.79 15.07 -14.61
CA MET A 1 -7.35 14.78 -13.26
C MET A 1 -8.39 13.65 -13.25
N ALA A 2 -9.47 13.71 -14.04
CA ALA A 2 -10.55 12.74 -13.96
C ALA A 2 -10.09 11.29 -14.27
N ASP A 3 -9.22 11.13 -15.25
CA ASP A 3 -8.67 9.81 -15.60
C ASP A 3 -7.79 9.24 -14.48
N VAL A 4 -6.93 10.07 -13.88
CA VAL A 4 -6.11 9.68 -12.72
C VAL A 4 -6.99 9.22 -11.55
N ALA A 5 -8.04 9.98 -11.24
CA ALA A 5 -8.99 9.61 -10.18
C ALA A 5 -9.63 8.25 -10.47
N ARG A 6 -10.09 8.05 -11.71
CA ARG A 6 -10.72 6.80 -12.15
C ARG A 6 -9.77 5.61 -12.05
N SER A 7 -8.55 5.73 -12.58
CA SER A 7 -7.54 4.67 -12.56
C SER A 7 -7.11 4.31 -11.13
N ALA A 8 -7.07 5.29 -10.22
CA ALA A 8 -6.74 5.08 -8.81
C ALA A 8 -7.94 4.61 -7.96
N GLY A 9 -9.13 4.45 -8.54
CA GLY A 9 -10.36 4.13 -7.78
C GLY A 9 -10.78 5.23 -6.81
N LEU A 10 -10.40 6.49 -7.07
CA LEU A 10 -10.68 7.65 -6.23
C LEU A 10 -11.75 8.55 -6.88
N SER A 11 -12.41 9.34 -6.04
CA SER A 11 -13.25 10.42 -6.55
C SER A 11 -12.41 11.65 -6.92
N SER A 12 -12.87 12.45 -7.88
CA SER A 12 -12.27 13.77 -8.14
C SER A 12 -12.29 14.67 -6.89
N ARG A 13 -13.27 14.48 -5.98
CA ARG A 13 -13.30 15.19 -4.69
C ARG A 13 -12.09 14.81 -3.82
N THR A 14 -11.71 13.54 -3.81
CA THR A 14 -10.55 13.05 -3.06
C THR A 14 -9.25 13.66 -3.58
N LEU A 15 -9.04 13.67 -4.91
CA LEU A 15 -7.84 14.30 -5.47
C LEU A 15 -7.80 15.81 -5.21
N ARG A 16 -8.94 16.52 -5.29
CA ARG A 16 -9.00 17.94 -4.88
C ARG A 16 -8.66 18.14 -3.42
N HIS A 17 -9.08 17.23 -2.55
CA HIS A 17 -8.73 17.31 -1.15
C HIS A 17 -7.24 17.12 -0.92
N TYR A 18 -6.62 16.12 -1.56
CA TYR A 18 -5.17 15.90 -1.46
C TYR A 18 -4.36 17.08 -2.00
N ASP A 19 -4.80 17.67 -3.11
CA ASP A 19 -4.21 18.89 -3.65
C ASP A 19 -4.39 20.08 -2.70
N ALA A 20 -5.58 20.29 -2.13
CA ALA A 20 -5.85 21.39 -1.21
C ALA A 20 -5.04 21.33 0.10
N ILE A 21 -4.66 20.14 0.56
CA ILE A 21 -3.80 19.96 1.75
C ILE A 21 -2.31 19.87 1.39
N GLY A 22 -1.95 20.08 0.12
CA GLY A 22 -0.56 19.97 -0.37
C GLY A 22 -0.02 18.53 -0.42
N LEU A 23 -0.86 17.52 -0.14
CA LEU A 23 -0.44 16.13 -0.14
C LEU A 23 -0.18 15.62 -1.56
N LEU A 24 -0.98 16.04 -2.53
CA LEU A 24 -0.78 15.75 -3.96
C LEU A 24 -1.11 17.00 -4.78
N PRO A 25 -0.20 17.98 -4.86
CA PRO A 25 -0.42 19.18 -5.65
C PRO A 25 -0.60 18.84 -7.13
N ALA A 26 -1.38 19.64 -7.85
CA ALA A 26 -1.40 19.58 -9.30
C ALA A 26 -0.05 20.05 -9.87
N THR A 27 0.51 19.27 -10.78
CA THR A 27 1.78 19.59 -11.47
C THR A 27 1.63 20.73 -12.46
N ALA A 28 0.42 20.91 -13.01
CA ALA A 28 0.07 22.06 -13.82
C ALA A 28 -1.44 22.33 -13.75
N VAL A 29 -1.81 23.57 -14.05
CA VAL A 29 -3.21 23.99 -14.20
C VAL A 29 -3.36 24.52 -15.62
N GLY A 30 -4.14 23.82 -16.45
CA GLY A 30 -4.40 24.23 -17.82
C GLY A 30 -5.49 25.30 -17.93
N ASP A 31 -5.69 25.79 -19.15
CA ASP A 31 -6.74 26.77 -19.46
C ASP A 31 -8.12 26.27 -19.00
N GLY A 32 -8.86 27.13 -18.30
CA GLY A 32 -10.13 26.77 -17.66
C GLY A 32 -10.00 26.10 -16.28
N GLY A 33 -8.81 26.08 -15.66
CA GLY A 33 -8.61 25.59 -14.30
C GLY A 33 -8.47 24.07 -14.18
N LEU A 34 -8.24 23.38 -15.31
CA LEU A 34 -8.13 21.92 -15.32
C LEU A 34 -6.77 21.46 -14.75
N ARG A 35 -6.81 20.76 -13.62
CA ARG A 35 -5.62 20.19 -12.97
C ARG A 35 -5.03 19.01 -13.73
N ARG A 36 -3.71 19.05 -13.92
CA ARG A 36 -2.89 18.02 -14.57
C ARG A 36 -1.92 17.40 -13.57
N TYR A 37 -1.65 16.12 -13.75
CA TYR A 37 -0.75 15.31 -12.93
C TYR A 37 0.17 14.56 -13.89
N ASP A 38 1.47 14.86 -13.82
CA ASP A 38 2.54 14.15 -14.54
C ASP A 38 2.99 12.89 -13.79
N ASP A 39 4.03 12.24 -14.32
CA ASP A 39 4.57 10.99 -13.78
C ASP A 39 5.01 11.10 -12.31
N ARG A 40 5.55 12.25 -11.88
CA ARG A 40 5.96 12.46 -10.48
C ARG A 40 4.75 12.48 -9.56
N ALA A 41 3.67 13.13 -9.98
CA ALA A 41 2.42 13.09 -9.24
C ALA A 41 1.81 11.68 -9.23
N LEU A 42 1.97 10.89 -10.29
CA LEU A 42 1.49 9.51 -10.32
C LEU A 42 2.26 8.62 -9.34
N VAL A 43 3.59 8.70 -9.33
CA VAL A 43 4.45 7.99 -8.36
C VAL A 43 4.10 8.37 -6.92
N ARG A 44 3.96 9.67 -6.66
CA ARG A 44 3.56 10.16 -5.34
C ARG A 44 2.17 9.67 -4.93
N LEU A 45 1.20 9.68 -5.84
CA LEU A 45 -0.15 9.14 -5.58
C LEU A 45 -0.08 7.65 -5.25
N GLN A 46 0.75 6.88 -5.95
CA GLN A 46 0.97 5.48 -5.63
C GLN A 46 1.53 5.33 -4.20
N ARG A 47 2.58 6.08 -3.82
CA ARG A 47 3.13 6.08 -2.45
C ARG A 47 2.06 6.42 -1.40
N ILE A 48 1.22 7.43 -1.65
CA ILE A 48 0.11 7.80 -0.75
C ILE A 48 -0.86 6.63 -0.55
N LEU A 49 -1.26 5.95 -1.63
CA LEU A 49 -2.20 4.83 -1.57
C LEU A 49 -1.61 3.63 -0.83
N LEU A 50 -0.33 3.32 -1.07
CA LEU A 50 0.40 2.25 -0.41
C LEU A 50 0.52 2.49 1.11
N LEU A 51 0.90 3.70 1.51
CA LEU A 51 0.97 4.08 2.93
C LEU A 51 -0.41 4.06 3.59
N ARG A 52 -1.45 4.55 2.91
CA ARG A 52 -2.83 4.48 3.40
C ARG A 52 -3.30 3.03 3.55
N GLY A 53 -2.94 2.15 2.62
CA GLY A 53 -3.24 0.72 2.68
C GLY A 53 -2.61 0.03 3.89
N SER A 54 -1.46 0.51 4.36
CA SER A 54 -0.82 0.03 5.60
C SER A 54 -1.44 0.60 6.89
N GLY A 55 -2.48 1.43 6.79
CA GLY A 55 -3.23 1.98 7.94
C GLY A 55 -2.80 3.37 8.40
N LEU A 56 -1.88 4.05 7.68
CA LEU A 56 -1.48 5.41 8.03
C LEU A 56 -2.58 6.43 7.69
N GLY A 57 -2.79 7.39 8.60
CA GLY A 57 -3.63 8.56 8.36
C GLY A 57 -2.94 9.62 7.48
N LEU A 58 -3.72 10.47 6.82
CA LEU A 58 -3.22 11.46 5.85
C LEU A 58 -2.18 12.43 6.45
N THR A 59 -2.33 12.82 7.71
CA THR A 59 -1.38 13.71 8.41
C THR A 59 0.02 13.08 8.50
N GLU A 60 0.08 11.80 8.85
CA GLU A 60 1.36 11.07 8.95
C GLU A 60 1.96 10.81 7.58
N ILE A 61 1.12 10.54 6.57
CA ILE A 61 1.56 10.40 5.18
C ILE A 61 2.18 11.72 4.69
N ALA A 62 1.54 12.87 4.94
CA ALA A 62 2.07 14.18 4.58
C ALA A 62 3.41 14.46 5.29
N ARG A 63 3.54 14.08 6.58
CA ARG A 63 4.81 14.22 7.32
C ARG A 63 5.95 13.41 6.70
N ARG A 64 5.66 12.20 6.19
CA ARG A 64 6.67 11.32 5.56
C ARG A 64 7.04 11.74 4.14
N LEU A 65 6.05 12.18 3.36
CA LEU A 65 6.24 12.52 1.95
C LEU A 65 6.55 14.01 1.74
N GLY A 66 6.49 14.85 2.78
CA GLY A 66 6.50 16.31 2.64
C GLY A 66 5.25 16.84 1.92
N THR A 67 5.22 18.13 1.58
CA THR A 67 4.12 18.77 0.84
C THR A 67 4.53 19.35 -0.51
N ASP A 68 5.82 19.30 -0.84
CA ASP A 68 6.36 19.79 -2.10
C ASP A 68 6.63 18.63 -3.06
N LEU A 69 6.15 18.76 -4.30
CA LEU A 69 6.38 17.78 -5.38
C LEU A 69 7.80 17.79 -5.94
N GLY A 70 8.62 18.79 -5.58
CA GLY A 70 9.90 19.02 -6.24
C GLY A 70 10.93 19.85 -5.47
N ALA A 71 10.78 20.04 -4.15
CA ALA A 71 11.85 20.65 -3.36
C ALA A 71 12.96 19.63 -3.01
N ASP A 72 12.59 18.38 -2.71
CA ASP A 72 13.53 17.40 -2.12
C ASP A 72 13.34 15.93 -2.59
N GLY A 73 12.53 15.67 -3.61
CA GLY A 73 12.27 14.30 -4.09
C GLY A 73 13.29 13.83 -5.12
N ASP A 74 14.40 13.25 -4.68
CA ASP A 74 15.30 12.51 -5.57
C ASP A 74 14.54 11.31 -6.16
N THR A 75 14.58 11.13 -7.48
CA THR A 75 13.88 10.00 -8.14
C THR A 75 14.43 8.66 -7.63
N ASP A 76 15.69 8.65 -7.20
CA ASP A 76 16.32 7.48 -6.59
C ASP A 76 15.72 7.15 -5.20
N ASP A 77 15.31 8.15 -4.41
CA ASP A 77 14.61 7.95 -3.12
C ASP A 77 13.19 7.41 -3.33
N ASP A 78 12.48 7.91 -4.35
CA ASP A 78 11.16 7.39 -4.75
C ASP A 78 11.23 5.91 -5.15
N ALA A 79 12.22 5.53 -5.96
CA ALA A 79 12.43 4.16 -6.39
C ALA A 79 12.79 3.24 -5.21
N ALA A 80 13.67 3.67 -4.31
CA ALA A 80 14.03 2.93 -3.11
C ALA A 80 12.82 2.71 -2.18
N ALA A 81 12.03 3.76 -1.93
CA ALA A 81 10.82 3.65 -1.11
C ALA A 81 9.77 2.70 -1.71
N LEU A 82 9.63 2.68 -3.04
CA LEU A 82 8.75 1.73 -3.73
C LEU A 82 9.31 0.30 -3.70
N ALA A 83 10.62 0.11 -3.78
CA ALA A 83 11.26 -1.19 -3.65
C ALA A 83 11.06 -1.78 -2.24
N ASP A 84 11.20 -0.96 -1.19
CA ASP A 84 10.88 -1.38 0.19
C ASP A 84 9.41 -1.79 0.32
N HIS A 85 8.51 -1.03 -0.30
CA HIS A 85 7.09 -1.35 -0.28
C HIS A 85 6.77 -2.62 -1.08
N LEU A 86 7.49 -2.89 -2.18
CA LEU A 86 7.40 -4.14 -2.93
C LEU A 86 7.75 -5.33 -2.03
N VAL A 87 8.86 -5.26 -1.29
CA VAL A 87 9.24 -6.31 -0.33
C VAL A 87 8.16 -6.51 0.73
N TRP A 88 7.56 -5.43 1.22
CA TRP A 88 6.42 -5.51 2.15
C TRP A 88 5.19 -6.19 1.51
N LEU A 89 4.82 -5.82 0.29
CA LEU A 89 3.71 -6.43 -0.45
C LEU A 89 3.92 -7.92 -0.70
N GLU A 90 5.16 -8.33 -1.02
CA GLU A 90 5.52 -9.74 -1.19
C GLU A 90 5.36 -10.53 0.11
N ARG A 91 5.83 -9.98 1.24
CA ARG A 91 5.65 -10.58 2.56
C ARG A 91 4.17 -10.68 2.93
N GLU A 92 3.40 -9.64 2.62
CA GLU A 92 1.95 -9.61 2.86
C GLU A 92 1.21 -10.65 2.01
N ARG A 93 1.56 -10.77 0.73
CA ARG A 93 1.06 -11.82 -0.17
C ARG A 93 1.35 -13.20 0.40
N ASP A 94 2.58 -13.45 0.84
CA ASP A 94 2.99 -14.76 1.36
C ASP A 94 2.29 -15.07 2.70
N ARG A 95 2.06 -14.07 3.56
CA ARG A 95 1.23 -14.20 4.76
C ARG A 95 -0.20 -14.60 4.40
N LEU A 96 -0.84 -13.87 3.48
CA LEU A 96 -2.21 -14.15 3.04
C LEU A 96 -2.32 -15.53 2.38
N ALA A 97 -1.31 -15.96 1.62
CA ALA A 97 -1.27 -17.29 1.02
C ALA A 97 -1.25 -18.41 2.07
N ARG A 98 -0.48 -18.25 3.16
CA ARG A 98 -0.47 -19.21 4.28
C ARG A 98 -1.81 -19.24 5.01
N GLN A 99 -2.40 -18.07 5.28
CA GLN A 99 -3.73 -17.99 5.89
C GLN A 99 -4.80 -18.66 5.01
N LEU A 100 -4.76 -18.42 3.70
CA LEU A 100 -5.65 -19.04 2.73
C LEU A 100 -5.53 -20.57 2.76
N ALA A 101 -4.31 -21.10 2.85
CA ALA A 101 -4.08 -22.55 2.97
C ALA A 101 -4.69 -23.12 4.27
N ALA A 102 -4.45 -22.49 5.41
CA ALA A 102 -5.02 -22.93 6.69
C ALA A 102 -6.56 -22.90 6.70
N VAL A 103 -7.15 -21.83 6.15
CA VAL A 103 -8.62 -21.72 6.03
C VAL A 103 -9.19 -22.78 5.10
N ARG A 104 -8.54 -23.05 3.95
CA ARG A 104 -8.96 -24.12 3.03
C ARG A 104 -8.95 -25.49 3.71
N THR A 105 -7.89 -25.81 4.44
CA THR A 105 -7.81 -27.05 5.24
C THR A 105 -8.95 -27.13 6.25
N THR A 106 -9.19 -26.03 6.97
CA THR A 106 -10.26 -25.95 7.97
C THR A 106 -11.64 -26.20 7.36
N VAL A 107 -11.98 -25.51 6.25
CA VAL A 107 -13.25 -25.72 5.53
C VAL A 107 -13.40 -27.18 5.10
N ALA A 108 -12.35 -27.75 4.49
CA ALA A 108 -12.36 -29.10 3.98
C ALA A 108 -12.53 -30.18 5.08
N ARG A 109 -12.04 -29.93 6.30
CA ARG A 109 -12.24 -30.81 7.47
C ARG A 109 -13.68 -30.72 7.98
N LEU A 110 -14.20 -29.50 8.12
CA LEU A 110 -15.55 -29.26 8.61
C LEU A 110 -16.61 -29.86 7.69
N GLU A 111 -16.45 -29.74 6.37
CA GLU A 111 -17.36 -30.34 5.37
C GLU A 111 -17.41 -31.87 5.45
N ARG A 112 -16.32 -32.51 5.88
CA ARG A 112 -16.23 -33.98 6.06
C ARG A 112 -16.66 -34.46 7.45
N GLY A 113 -16.90 -33.54 8.38
CA GLY A 113 -17.14 -33.87 9.80
C GLY A 113 -15.90 -34.37 10.53
N ASP A 114 -14.70 -34.11 10.01
CA ASP A 114 -13.44 -34.53 10.61
C ASP A 114 -13.07 -33.66 11.82
N ARG A 115 -12.27 -34.22 12.73
CA ARG A 115 -11.61 -33.43 13.78
C ARG A 115 -10.50 -32.56 13.17
N LEU A 116 -10.46 -31.30 13.61
CA LEU A 116 -9.43 -30.32 13.27
C LEU A 116 -8.39 -30.23 14.40
N THR A 117 -7.11 -30.16 14.05
CA THR A 117 -6.05 -29.89 15.03
C THR A 117 -5.72 -28.40 15.12
N ALA A 118 -5.18 -27.96 16.27
CA ALA A 118 -4.74 -26.57 16.44
C ALA A 118 -3.62 -26.21 15.45
N ALA A 119 -2.72 -27.15 15.14
CA ALA A 119 -1.66 -26.95 14.16
C ALA A 119 -2.25 -26.63 12.78
N GLU A 120 -3.20 -27.43 12.29
CA GLU A 120 -3.87 -27.18 11.00
C GLU A 120 -4.64 -25.85 10.97
N ALA A 121 -5.32 -25.52 12.07
CA ALA A 121 -6.14 -24.30 12.16
C ALA A 121 -5.29 -23.01 12.16
N PHE A 122 -4.12 -23.04 12.81
CA PHE A 122 -3.34 -21.83 13.11
C PHE A 122 -2.00 -21.72 12.38
N ASP A 123 -1.60 -22.70 11.55
CA ASP A 123 -0.33 -22.68 10.80
C ASP A 123 -0.15 -21.39 9.97
N GLY A 124 -1.23 -20.91 9.35
CA GLY A 124 -1.22 -19.68 8.55
C GLY A 124 -1.11 -18.38 9.34
N PHE A 125 -1.31 -18.43 10.66
CA PHE A 125 -1.32 -17.26 11.55
C PHE A 125 -0.06 -17.17 12.42
N ALA A 126 0.73 -18.24 12.50
CA ALA A 126 1.99 -18.21 13.21
C ALA A 126 2.95 -17.22 12.53
N PRO A 127 3.63 -16.35 13.32
CA PRO A 127 4.68 -15.50 12.78
C PRO A 127 5.73 -16.41 12.11
N THR A 128 6.16 -16.05 10.90
CA THR A 128 7.35 -16.66 10.32
C THR A 128 8.49 -16.39 11.28
N ARG A 129 8.97 -17.43 11.98
CA ARG A 129 10.22 -17.32 12.73
C ARG A 129 11.29 -16.91 11.74
N SER A 130 11.77 -15.67 11.86
CA SER A 130 12.93 -15.22 11.10
C SER A 130 14.13 -16.07 11.53
N PRO A 131 14.87 -16.71 10.61
CA PRO A 131 16.11 -17.39 10.96
C PRO A 131 17.20 -16.33 11.17
N ALA A 132 17.17 -15.63 12.31
CA ALA A 132 18.23 -14.70 12.71
C ALA A 132 18.20 -14.48 14.23
N ALA A 133 18.74 -15.44 14.97
CA ALA A 133 19.30 -15.22 16.31
C ALA A 133 20.31 -16.31 16.77
N ASP A 134 20.72 -17.24 15.88
CA ASP A 134 21.79 -18.20 16.17
C ASP A 134 22.98 -17.92 15.24
N ALA A 135 23.70 -16.85 15.53
CA ALA A 135 25.03 -16.62 15.00
C ALA A 135 25.87 -15.85 16.04
N GLY A 136 26.65 -16.62 16.81
CA GLY A 136 27.93 -16.22 17.41
C GLY A 136 27.88 -15.29 18.61
#